data_AF-A0A0B7K763-F1
#
_entry.id   AF-A0A0B7K763-F1
#
_cell.length_a   1.000
_cell.length_b   1.000
_cell.length_c   1.000
_cell.angle_alpha   90.00
_cell.angle_beta   90.00
_cell.angle_gamma   90.00
#
_symmetry.space_group_name_H-M   'P 1'
#
loop_
_entity.id
_entity.type
_entity.pdbx_description
1 polymer ?
#
loop_
_entity_poly.entity_id
_entity_poly.type
_entity_poly.pdbx_seq_one_letter_code
_entity_poly.pdbx_strand_id
1 'polypeptide(L)' 'MAVAPITGMLRRNLVLDLGIALGTGFAMANLFWYGYHAPRTTARDQFYTKLEAERAAKQ' A
#
# COMPACT_ATOMS: atom_id res chain seq x y z
N MET A 1 42.34 -1.12 -28.80
CA MET A 1 40.88 -0.86 -28.73
C MET A 1 40.66 0.39 -27.90
N ALA A 2 39.83 1.33 -28.36
CA ALA A 2 39.47 2.50 -27.58
C ALA A 2 38.40 2.13 -26.54
N VAL A 3 38.55 2.58 -25.30
CA VAL A 3 37.56 2.41 -24.23
C VAL A 3 36.39 3.37 -24.50
N ALA A 4 35.15 2.88 -24.44
CA ALA A 4 33.97 3.71 -24.60
C ALA A 4 33.80 4.70 -23.42
N PRO A 5 33.25 5.90 -23.63
CA PRO A 5 33.07 6.88 -22.56
C PRO A 5 32.01 6.45 -21.54
N ILE A 6 32.35 6.59 -20.26
CA ILE A 6 31.46 6.31 -19.12
C ILE A 6 30.64 7.57 -18.84
N THR A 7 29.35 7.57 -19.20
CA THR A 7 28.46 8.72 -19.00
C THR A 7 27.08 8.28 -18.49
N GLY A 8 26.33 9.21 -17.90
CA GLY A 8 24.93 8.98 -17.55
C GLY A 8 24.66 8.15 -16.28
N MET A 9 25.71 7.73 -15.55
CA MET A 9 25.58 6.89 -14.35
C MET A 9 24.63 7.48 -13.30
N LEU A 10 24.78 8.76 -12.97
CA LEU A 10 23.96 9.42 -11.95
C LEU A 10 22.46 9.42 -12.32
N ARG A 11 22.12 9.81 -13.55
CA ARG A 11 20.73 9.84 -14.03
C ARG A 11 20.12 8.44 -14.03
N ARG A 12 20.86 7.44 -14.53
CA ARG A 12 20.38 6.06 -14.58
C ARG A 12 20.07 5.52 -13.19
N ASN A 13 20.98 5.71 -12.24
CA ASN A 13 20.81 5.21 -10.89
C ASN A 13 19.67 5.95 -10.17
N LEU A 14 19.60 7.27 -10.29
CA LEU A 14 18.50 8.04 -9.70
C LEU A 14 17.13 7.58 -10.18
N VAL A 15 16.97 7.36 -11.49
CA VAL A 15 15.70 6.88 -12.06
C VAL A 15 15.37 5.47 -11.56
N LEU A 16 16.37 4.59 -11.47
CA LEU A 16 16.20 3.25 -10.93
C LEU A 16 15.74 3.30 -9.47
N ASP A 17 16.43 4.07 -8.64
CA ASP A 17 16.16 4.18 -7.21
C ASP A 17 14.77 4.76 -6.93
N LEU A 18 14.38 5.81 -7.67
CA LEU A 18 13.03 6.37 -7.58
C LEU A 18 11.97 5.35 -8.03
N GLY A 19 12.24 4.59 -9.09
CA GLY A 19 11.34 3.53 -9.56
C GLY A 19 11.15 2.44 -8.50
N ILE A 20 12.24 1.98 -7.88
CA ILE A 20 12.20 0.97 -6.82
C ILE A 20 11.47 1.51 -5.59
N ALA A 21 11.79 2.74 -5.16
CA ALA A 21 11.18 3.37 -4.00
C ALA A 21 9.67 3.51 -4.16
N LEU A 22 9.21 4.05 -5.30
CA LEU A 22 7.79 4.22 -5.59
C LEU A 22 7.09 2.87 -5.79
N GLY A 23 7.70 1.94 -6.52
CA GLY A 23 7.14 0.61 -6.76
C GLY A 23 6.96 -0.19 -5.47
N THR A 24 7.99 -0.21 -4.63
CA THR A 24 7.96 -0.91 -3.33
C THR A 24 7.01 -0.21 -2.36
N GLY A 25 7.03 1.13 -2.31
CA GLY A 25 6.11 1.92 -1.50
C GLY A 25 4.65 1.63 -1.85
N PHE A 26 4.32 1.59 -3.15
CA PHE A 26 2.98 1.27 -3.60
C PHE A 26 2.57 -0.17 -3.25
N ALA A 27 3.47 -1.14 -3.43
CA ALA A 27 3.22 -2.54 -3.05
C ALA A 27 2.95 -2.69 -1.54
N MET A 28 3.79 -2.07 -0.70
CA MET A 28 3.62 -2.12 0.75
C MET A 28 2.36 -1.39 1.22
N ALA A 29 2.01 -0.26 0.59
CA ALA A 29 0.76 0.44 0.88
C ALA A 29 -0.47 -0.44 0.59
N ASN A 30 -0.47 -1.16 -0.54
CA ASN A 30 -1.55 -2.09 -0.86
C ASN A 30 -1.61 -3.27 0.11
N LEU A 31 -0.46 -3.85 0.49
CA LEU A 31 -0.41 -4.91 1.48
C LEU A 31 -0.96 -4.46 2.84
N PHE A 32 -0.59 -3.27 3.32
CA PHE A 32 -1.14 -2.72 4.55
C PHE A 32 -2.65 -2.48 4.43
N TRP A 33 -3.09 -1.84 3.35
CA TRP A 33 -4.48 -1.44 3.18
C TRP A 33 -5.40 -2.66 3.13
N TYR A 34 -5.10 -3.62 2.27
CA TYR A 34 -5.95 -4.79 2.05
C TYR A 34 -5.67 -5.93 3.03
N GLY A 35 -4.45 -6.06 3.55
CA GLY A 35 -4.08 -7.11 4.50
C GLY A 35 -4.44 -6.78 5.95
N TYR A 36 -4.43 -5.51 6.33
CA TYR A 36 -4.64 -5.10 7.72
C TYR A 36 -5.77 -4.08 7.90
N HIS A 37 -5.74 -2.97 7.16
CA HIS A 37 -6.62 -1.84 7.43
C HIS A 37 -8.09 -2.13 7.10
N ALA A 38 -8.39 -2.47 5.84
CA ALA A 38 -9.76 -2.68 5.35
C ALA A 38 -10.50 -3.86 6.02
N PRO A 39 -9.86 -5.01 6.31
CA PRO A 39 -10.52 -6.09 7.04
C PRO A 39 -10.93 -5.66 8.45
N ARG A 40 -10.10 -4.87 9.14
CA ARG A 40 -10.36 -4.40 10.50
C ARG A 40 -11.50 -3.38 10.54
N THR A 41 -11.54 -2.44 9.59
CA THR A 41 -12.66 -1.49 9.48
C THR A 41 -13.95 -2.24 9.18
N THR A 42 -13.92 -3.20 8.25
CA THR A 42 -15.08 -4.05 7.94
C THR A 42 -15.57 -4.82 9.16
N ALA A 43 -14.65 -5.45 9.92
CA ALA A 43 -15.01 -6.19 11.13
C ALA A 43 -15.67 -5.29 12.20
N ARG A 44 -15.14 -4.07 12.38
CA ARG A 44 -15.74 -3.05 13.26
C ARG A 44 -17.14 -2.68 12.80
N ASP A 45 -17.32 -2.39 11.52
CA ASP A 45 -18.59 -1.92 10.97
C ASP A 45 -19.65 -3.01 11.05
N GLN A 46 -19.27 -4.27 10.79
CA GLN A 46 -20.14 -5.43 11.00
C GLN A 46 -20.55 -5.60 12.46
N PHE A 47 -19.65 -5.38 13.41
CA PHE A 47 -19.97 -5.46 14.84
C PHE A 47 -21.05 -4.44 15.23
N TYR A 48 -20.86 -3.16 14.87
CA TYR A 48 -21.84 -2.14 15.21
C TYR A 48 -23.16 -2.30 14.46
N THR A 49 -23.13 -2.77 13.21
CA THR A 49 -24.35 -3.10 12.45
C THR A 49 -25.19 -4.15 13.20
N LYS A 50 -24.56 -5.20 13.73
CA LYS A 50 -25.24 -6.23 14.54
C LYS A 50 -25.79 -5.64 15.84
N LEU A 51 -24.99 -4.84 16.53
CA LEU A 51 -25.38 -4.23 17.80
C LEU A 51 -26.62 -3.32 17.65
N GLU A 52 -26.67 -2.51 16.59
CA GLU A 52 -27.83 -1.65 16.34
C GLU A 52 -29.07 -2.47 15.95
N ALA A 53 -28.91 -3.55 15.17
CA ALA A 53 -30.01 -4.45 14.85
C ALA A 53 -30.60 -5.12 16.11
N GLU A 54 -29.74 -5.54 17.06
CA GLU A 54 -30.18 -6.08 18.35
C GLU A 54 -30.92 -5.04 19.21
N ARG A 55 -30.48 -3.78 19.18
CA ARG A 55 -31.17 -2.69 19.89
C ARG A 55 -32.54 -2.41 19.29
N ALA A 56 -32.63 -2.36 17.97
CA ALA A 56 -33.89 -2.15 17.26
C ALA A 56 -34.90 -3.27 17.52
N ALA A 57 -34.44 -4.53 17.65
CA ALA A 57 -35.31 -5.66 17.97
C ALA A 57 -35.82 -5.69 19.42
N LYS A 58 -35.22 -4.92 20.32
CA LYS A 58 -35.60 -4.83 21.75
C LYS A 58 -36.50 -3.63 22.07
N GLN A 59 -36.69 -2.72 21.13
CA GLN A 59 -37.62 -1.59 21.24
C GLN A 59 -39.02 -2.01 20.78
#